data_AF-X1PTL0-F1
#
_entry.id   AF-X1PTL0-F1
#
_cell.length_a   1.000
_cell.length_b   1.000
_cell.length_c   1.000
_cell.angle_alpha   90.00
_cell.angle_beta   90.00
_cell.angle_gamma   90.00
#
_symmetry.space_group_name_H-M   'P 1'
#
loop_
_entity.id
_entity.type
_entity.pdbx_description
1 polymer ?
#
loop_
_entity_poly.entity_id
_entity_poly.type
_entity_poly.pdbx_seq_one_letter_code
_entity_poly.pdbx_strand_id
1 'polypeptide(L)'
;MNQAYLFSIEGTHRQRYARFGGIVSNASNPFIVHAPNSTPIGHTFTFKFEIKTGSFVDTLEFKITVGAKHYLIWDPDPNHTSGPAIDAALQACGYVGDYYTTLPITELDDYLAVFVCVGIFWENYVIEDGSSEATALVNFVNSGGRMYLEGGDVWYADLLSGGYDFGSLFGINPTDDGSDSLVTVLGQGEAFTEGISFGYNGENNWIDHISPQSSGFTIFSNSSPQFDCGVANDTLLYKTVGVSFEFGGLTDGSPPSTKEVLVDSIMHFFGIRAEEKPGGVLIIPKAYGLSQSYPNPCNYNAVINYQIPFKG
;
A
#
# COMPACT_ATOMS: atom_id res chain seq x y z
N MET A 1 -12.79 28.71 -3.54
CA MET A 1 -12.62 29.21 -2.16
C MET A 1 -13.77 28.68 -1.33
N ASN A 2 -13.65 27.48 -0.77
CA ASN A 2 -14.72 26.89 0.03
C ASN A 2 -14.21 26.75 1.47
N GLN A 3 -14.47 27.76 2.29
CA GLN A 3 -14.28 27.68 3.74
C GLN A 3 -15.62 27.32 4.38
N ALA A 4 -15.65 26.34 5.28
CA ALA A 4 -16.79 26.08 6.16
C ALA A 4 -16.45 26.55 7.58
N TYR A 5 -17.36 27.32 8.19
CA TYR A 5 -17.27 27.81 9.57
C TYR A 5 -18.36 27.14 10.41
N LEU A 6 -18.12 26.95 11.71
CA LEU A 6 -19.15 26.52 12.68
C LEU A 6 -19.09 27.42 13.91
N PHE A 7 -20.25 27.83 14.46
CA PHE A 7 -20.40 28.61 15.70
C PHE A 7 -21.35 27.91 16.70
N SER A 8 -21.16 28.09 18.02
CA SER A 8 -21.91 27.43 19.13
C SER A 8 -23.01 28.29 19.80
N ILE A 9 -24.06 27.68 20.40
CA ILE A 9 -24.76 28.03 21.68
C ILE A 9 -25.92 27.04 21.98
N GLU A 10 -25.99 26.68 23.27
CA GLU A 10 -26.93 25.92 24.15
C GLU A 10 -28.27 25.29 23.66
N GLY A 11 -28.48 24.01 24.08
CA GLY A 11 -29.79 23.52 24.57
C GLY A 11 -30.50 22.37 23.83
N THR A 12 -30.39 21.17 24.40
CA THR A 12 -31.28 19.97 24.31
C THR A 12 -31.31 19.07 23.06
N HIS A 13 -31.25 17.77 23.36
CA HIS A 13 -31.00 16.57 22.55
C HIS A 13 -31.88 16.37 21.29
N ARG A 14 -31.27 16.46 20.10
CA ARG A 14 -31.63 15.71 18.86
C ARG A 14 -30.38 15.44 18.01
N GLN A 15 -30.25 14.23 17.46
CA GLN A 15 -29.25 13.94 16.41
C GLN A 15 -29.59 14.76 15.14
N ARG A 16 -28.61 15.43 14.54
CA ARG A 16 -28.79 16.28 13.35
C ARG A 16 -27.72 15.93 12.32
N TYR A 17 -28.09 15.92 11.03
CA TYR A 17 -27.22 15.59 9.88
C TYR A 17 -26.74 16.86 9.17
N ALA A 18 -25.43 17.00 8.93
CA ALA A 18 -24.87 18.14 8.20
C ALA A 18 -24.78 17.84 6.71
N ARG A 19 -25.38 18.70 5.87
CA ARG A 19 -25.13 18.68 4.42
C ARG A 19 -23.77 19.32 4.13
N PHE A 20 -23.21 19.06 2.95
CA PHE A 20 -22.02 19.77 2.47
C PHE A 20 -22.28 21.30 2.44
N GLY A 21 -21.42 22.08 3.10
CA GLY A 21 -21.64 23.52 3.33
C GLY A 21 -22.80 23.86 4.30
N GLY A 22 -23.39 22.84 4.93
CA GLY A 22 -24.49 22.94 5.87
C GLY A 22 -24.02 23.08 7.32
N ILE A 23 -24.85 23.72 8.13
CA ILE A 23 -24.56 24.04 9.53
C ILE A 23 -25.35 23.09 10.43
N VAL A 24 -24.69 22.44 11.39
CA VAL A 24 -25.33 21.51 12.32
C VAL A 24 -24.81 21.61 13.75
N SER A 25 -25.73 21.54 14.71
CA SER A 25 -25.42 21.41 16.13
C SER A 25 -25.63 19.96 16.62
N ASN A 26 -24.73 19.48 17.48
CA ASN A 26 -25.00 18.32 18.33
C ASN A 26 -25.40 18.83 19.73
N ALA A 27 -26.29 18.11 20.40
CA ALA A 27 -26.63 18.34 21.81
C ALA A 27 -26.17 17.17 22.72
N SER A 28 -25.43 16.23 22.16
CA SER A 28 -24.83 15.08 22.85
C SER A 28 -23.59 14.61 22.11
N ASN A 29 -22.51 14.37 22.86
CA ASN A 29 -21.30 13.69 22.42
C ASN A 29 -21.66 12.25 21.94
N PRO A 30 -21.16 11.74 20.81
CA PRO A 30 -20.25 12.35 19.84
C PRO A 30 -20.90 13.11 18.68
N PHE A 31 -20.12 14.00 18.03
CA PHE A 31 -20.40 14.45 16.68
C PHE A 31 -20.22 13.27 15.72
N ILE A 32 -21.21 13.00 14.88
CA ILE A 32 -21.12 11.97 13.84
C ILE A 32 -21.14 12.68 12.49
N VAL A 33 -20.09 12.49 11.69
CA VAL A 33 -19.96 13.04 10.35
C VAL A 33 -19.89 11.87 9.37
N HIS A 34 -20.62 11.96 8.26
CA HIS A 34 -20.59 10.98 7.19
C HIS A 34 -20.20 11.66 5.87
N ALA A 35 -19.34 11.03 5.10
CA ALA A 35 -19.10 11.39 3.72
C ALA A 35 -20.10 10.66 2.81
N PRO A 36 -20.67 11.31 1.77
CA PRO A 36 -21.45 10.62 0.74
C PRO A 36 -20.62 9.52 0.06
N ASN A 37 -21.27 8.43 -0.37
CA ASN A 37 -20.59 7.36 -1.14
C ASN A 37 -19.97 7.86 -2.47
N SER A 38 -20.39 9.02 -2.96
CA SER A 38 -19.82 9.67 -4.15
C SER A 38 -18.59 10.54 -3.85
N THR A 39 -18.15 10.61 -2.59
CA THR A 39 -16.96 11.40 -2.22
C THR A 39 -15.73 10.69 -2.77
N PRO A 40 -14.89 11.37 -3.58
CA PRO A 40 -13.69 10.76 -4.11
C PRO A 40 -12.76 10.30 -2.97
N ILE A 41 -12.11 9.16 -3.16
CA ILE A 41 -11.00 8.71 -2.30
C ILE A 41 -9.91 9.78 -2.33
N GLY A 42 -9.32 10.09 -1.17
CA GLY A 42 -8.30 11.13 -1.00
C GLY A 42 -8.88 12.55 -0.88
N HIS A 43 -10.21 12.70 -0.71
CA HIS A 43 -10.80 14.04 -0.58
C HIS A 43 -10.63 14.58 0.85
N THR A 44 -9.82 15.62 1.00
CA THR A 44 -9.61 16.28 2.30
C THR A 44 -10.70 17.30 2.64
N PHE A 45 -11.38 17.07 3.76
CA PHE A 45 -12.31 18.02 4.38
C PHE A 45 -11.60 18.81 5.47
N THR A 46 -11.63 20.13 5.35
CA THR A 46 -11.28 21.02 6.45
C THR A 46 -12.51 21.25 7.34
N PHE A 47 -12.41 20.86 8.61
CA PHE A 47 -13.38 21.16 9.65
C PHE A 47 -12.92 22.37 10.44
N LYS A 48 -13.81 23.36 10.58
CA LYS A 48 -13.66 24.41 11.59
C LYS A 48 -14.67 24.17 12.69
N PHE A 49 -14.17 24.01 13.90
CA PHE A 49 -14.96 23.96 15.11
C PHE A 49 -14.86 25.28 15.82
N GLU A 50 -15.98 25.71 16.37
CA GLU A 50 -15.95 26.75 17.37
C GLU A 50 -16.33 26.17 18.72
N ILE A 51 -15.48 26.45 19.68
CA ILE A 51 -15.70 26.14 21.08
C ILE A 51 -16.14 27.44 21.75
N LYS A 52 -17.30 27.38 22.41
CA LYS A 52 -17.70 28.45 23.34
C LYS A 52 -17.82 27.92 24.75
N THR A 53 -17.29 28.72 25.68
CA THR A 53 -17.46 28.50 27.12
C THR A 53 -17.78 29.86 27.76
N GLY A 54 -19.05 30.08 28.10
CA GLY A 54 -19.53 31.38 28.58
C GLY A 54 -19.33 32.48 27.53
N SER A 55 -18.59 33.54 27.88
CA SER A 55 -18.28 34.67 26.99
C SER A 55 -17.14 34.41 26.01
N PHE A 56 -16.40 33.32 26.20
CA PHE A 56 -15.23 33.00 25.39
C PHE A 56 -15.63 32.19 24.18
N VAL A 57 -15.04 32.55 23.04
CA VAL A 57 -15.22 31.90 21.75
C VAL A 57 -13.82 31.65 21.19
N ASP A 58 -13.56 30.42 20.79
CA ASP A 58 -12.33 30.05 20.09
C ASP A 58 -12.66 29.16 18.90
N THR A 59 -11.81 29.20 17.87
CA THR A 59 -11.98 28.43 16.64
C THR A 59 -10.79 27.53 16.42
N LEU A 60 -11.03 26.25 16.19
CA LEU A 60 -10.01 25.28 15.86
C LEU A 60 -10.28 24.63 14.51
N GLU A 61 -9.20 24.35 13.78
CA GLU A 61 -9.25 23.75 12.46
C GLU A 61 -8.56 22.39 12.51
N PHE A 62 -9.19 21.38 11.93
CA PHE A 62 -8.52 20.12 11.62
C PHE A 62 -8.99 19.60 10.26
N LYS A 63 -8.20 18.73 9.66
CA LYS A 63 -8.50 18.12 8.37
C LYS A 63 -8.78 16.63 8.55
N ILE A 64 -9.71 16.09 7.76
CA ILE A 64 -9.90 14.64 7.62
C ILE A 64 -9.93 14.32 6.13
N THR A 65 -9.14 13.35 5.72
CA THR A 65 -9.18 12.81 4.35
C THR A 65 -10.17 11.65 4.28
N VAL A 66 -11.14 11.76 3.38
CA VAL A 66 -12.15 10.72 3.15
C VAL A 66 -11.60 9.71 2.15
N GLY A 67 -11.41 8.49 2.66
CA GLY A 67 -10.66 7.45 1.98
C GLY A 67 -9.19 7.81 1.91
N ALA A 68 -8.32 7.03 2.54
CA ALA A 68 -6.90 7.10 2.21
C ALA A 68 -6.72 6.66 0.75
N LYS A 69 -5.87 7.35 -0.01
CA LYS A 69 -5.47 6.88 -1.35
C LYS A 69 -4.82 5.51 -1.22
N HIS A 70 -4.87 4.72 -2.28
CA HIS A 70 -4.36 3.35 -2.21
C HIS A 70 -2.85 3.30 -1.96
N TYR A 71 -2.09 4.23 -2.56
CA TYR A 71 -0.64 4.25 -2.41
C TYR A 71 -0.03 5.65 -2.56
N LEU A 72 1.14 5.85 -1.97
CA LEU A 72 2.11 6.86 -2.34
C LEU A 72 3.38 6.14 -2.81
N ILE A 73 4.01 6.65 -3.87
CA ILE A 73 5.36 6.24 -4.28
C ILE A 73 6.31 7.39 -3.98
N TRP A 74 7.37 7.10 -3.23
CA TRP A 74 8.52 7.97 -3.06
C TRP A 74 9.73 7.36 -3.74
N ASP A 75 10.27 8.10 -4.71
CA ASP A 75 11.33 7.66 -5.61
C ASP A 75 12.47 8.70 -5.62
N PRO A 76 13.29 8.73 -4.55
CA PRO A 76 14.44 9.61 -4.47
C PRO A 76 15.63 9.15 -5.32
N ASP A 77 15.60 7.92 -5.83
CA ASP A 77 16.62 7.37 -6.72
C ASP A 77 16.81 8.28 -7.96
N PRO A 78 18.02 8.80 -8.24
CA PRO A 78 18.30 9.68 -9.37
C PRO A 78 17.85 9.17 -10.74
N ASN A 79 17.82 7.85 -10.96
CA ASN A 79 17.45 7.27 -12.25
C ASN A 79 15.92 7.21 -12.46
N HIS A 80 15.15 7.21 -11.35
CA HIS A 80 13.68 7.16 -11.31
C HIS A 80 13.06 6.03 -12.16
N THR A 81 13.70 4.87 -12.29
CA THR A 81 13.22 3.81 -13.19
C THR A 81 12.06 3.02 -12.60
N SER A 82 12.09 2.76 -11.30
CA SER A 82 11.06 1.97 -10.62
C SER A 82 9.79 2.74 -10.32
N GLY A 83 9.88 3.96 -9.80
CA GLY A 83 8.71 4.70 -9.34
C GLY A 83 7.62 4.88 -10.41
N PRO A 84 7.95 5.37 -11.63
CA PRO A 84 7.01 5.44 -12.75
C PRO A 84 6.51 4.07 -13.21
N ALA A 85 7.33 3.02 -13.14
CA ALA A 85 6.93 1.66 -13.52
C ALA A 85 5.92 1.06 -12.54
N ILE A 86 6.12 1.27 -11.23
CA ILE A 86 5.19 0.87 -10.17
C ILE A 86 3.88 1.67 -10.31
N ASP A 87 3.96 2.99 -10.50
CA ASP A 87 2.77 3.84 -10.66
C ASP A 87 1.92 3.40 -11.86
N ALA A 88 2.55 3.17 -13.02
CA ALA A 88 1.86 2.70 -14.21
C ALA A 88 1.17 1.35 -13.99
N ALA A 89 1.86 0.40 -13.34
CA ALA A 89 1.31 -0.93 -13.04
C ALA A 89 0.14 -0.84 -12.05
N LEU A 90 0.26 -0.04 -10.99
CA LEU A 90 -0.81 0.16 -10.01
C LEU A 90 -2.05 0.82 -10.64
N GLN A 91 -1.86 1.85 -11.47
CA GLN A 91 -2.97 2.50 -12.19
C GLN A 91 -3.65 1.55 -13.18
N ALA A 92 -2.89 0.68 -13.85
CA ALA A 92 -3.44 -0.36 -14.73
C ALA A 92 -4.34 -1.34 -13.97
N CYS A 93 -3.96 -1.71 -12.74
CA CYS A 93 -4.76 -2.51 -11.82
C CYS A 93 -5.94 -1.74 -11.17
N GLY A 94 -6.06 -0.43 -11.43
CA GLY A 94 -7.17 0.40 -10.94
C GLY A 94 -6.95 1.02 -9.56
N TYR A 95 -5.74 0.91 -9.01
CA TYR A 95 -5.36 1.66 -7.82
C TYR A 95 -5.21 3.15 -8.14
N VAL A 96 -5.25 3.96 -7.08
CA VAL A 96 -5.20 5.43 -7.16
C VAL A 96 -4.23 5.89 -6.09
N GLY A 97 -3.21 6.61 -6.51
CA GLY A 97 -2.15 7.10 -5.64
C GLY A 97 -1.46 8.32 -6.23
N ASP A 98 -0.34 8.68 -5.62
CA ASP A 98 0.51 9.78 -6.07
C ASP A 98 1.98 9.35 -6.12
N TYR A 99 2.75 10.03 -6.96
CA TYR A 99 4.18 9.82 -7.17
C TYR A 99 4.97 11.07 -6.80
N TYR A 100 6.04 10.89 -6.02
CA TYR A 100 6.90 11.96 -5.55
C TYR A 100 8.38 11.58 -5.64
N THR A 101 9.23 12.54 -5.97
CA THR A 101 10.70 12.44 -5.82
C THR A 101 11.21 13.06 -4.52
N THR A 102 10.32 13.70 -3.75
CA THR A 102 10.59 14.25 -2.41
C THR A 102 9.50 13.79 -1.46
N LEU A 103 9.87 13.13 -0.36
CA LEU A 103 8.92 12.53 0.57
C LEU A 103 8.04 13.59 1.26
N PRO A 104 6.70 13.55 1.11
CA PRO A 104 5.82 14.42 1.88
C PRO A 104 5.65 13.87 3.31
N ILE A 105 6.67 14.11 4.15
CA ILE A 105 6.81 13.53 5.50
C ILE A 105 5.63 13.75 6.46
N THR A 106 4.76 14.73 6.20
CA THR A 106 3.59 15.05 7.04
C THR A 106 2.27 14.47 6.51
N GLU A 107 2.28 13.81 5.36
CA GLU A 107 1.07 13.45 4.60
C GLU A 107 0.96 11.93 4.36
N LEU A 108 1.87 11.12 4.92
CA LEU A 108 1.87 9.66 4.72
C LEU A 108 0.58 8.98 5.21
N ASP A 109 -0.08 9.55 6.23
CA ASP A 109 -1.35 9.04 6.78
C ASP A 109 -2.54 9.20 5.81
N ASP A 110 -2.39 9.97 4.73
CA ASP A 110 -3.39 10.07 3.67
C ASP A 110 -3.38 8.84 2.72
N TYR A 111 -2.48 7.89 2.92
CA TYR A 111 -2.25 6.73 2.04
C TYR A 111 -2.33 5.39 2.80
N LEU A 112 -2.88 4.37 2.14
CA LEU A 112 -2.97 3.01 2.69
C LEU A 112 -1.62 2.26 2.60
N ALA A 113 -0.82 2.56 1.59
CA ALA A 113 0.51 2.00 1.39
C ALA A 113 1.52 3.06 0.94
N VAL A 114 2.79 2.84 1.26
CA VAL A 114 3.93 3.64 0.79
C VAL A 114 4.91 2.72 0.08
N PHE A 115 5.29 3.05 -1.14
CA PHE A 115 6.33 2.38 -1.93
C PHE A 115 7.56 3.29 -1.95
N VAL A 116 8.70 2.76 -1.56
CA VAL A 116 9.96 3.50 -1.44
C VAL A 116 10.98 2.89 -2.40
N CYS A 117 11.52 3.69 -3.32
CA CYS A 117 12.48 3.28 -4.34
C CYS A 117 13.81 4.02 -4.16
N VAL A 118 14.80 3.39 -3.53
CA VAL A 118 16.10 4.05 -3.25
C VAL A 118 17.21 3.71 -4.23
N GLY A 119 16.95 2.87 -5.23
CA GLY A 119 17.90 2.58 -6.32
C GLY A 119 19.03 1.63 -5.91
N ILE A 120 20.01 1.50 -6.79
CA ILE A 120 21.15 0.58 -6.67
C ILE A 120 22.48 1.35 -6.77
N PHE A 121 23.53 0.86 -6.10
CA PHE A 121 24.85 1.47 -6.16
C PHE A 121 25.35 1.60 -7.61
N TRP A 122 26.00 2.67 -8.02
CA TRP A 122 26.60 3.80 -7.30
C TRP A 122 25.75 5.06 -7.19
N GLU A 123 24.51 5.03 -7.68
CA GLU A 123 23.64 6.21 -7.76
C GLU A 123 22.47 6.15 -6.76
N ASN A 124 22.43 5.15 -5.87
CA ASN A 124 21.38 5.00 -4.86
C ASN A 124 21.25 6.20 -3.90
N TYR A 125 20.05 6.33 -3.35
CA TYR A 125 19.74 7.28 -2.28
C TYR A 125 19.85 6.63 -0.90
N VAL A 126 20.77 7.10 -0.07
CA VAL A 126 20.90 6.62 1.31
C VAL A 126 19.89 7.34 2.22
N ILE A 127 18.95 6.59 2.81
CA ILE A 127 18.07 7.13 3.86
C ILE A 127 18.87 7.18 5.16
N GLU A 128 19.46 8.35 5.47
CA GLU A 128 20.32 8.54 6.64
C GLU A 128 19.61 8.23 7.97
N ASP A 129 20.32 7.62 8.91
CA ASP A 129 19.87 7.42 10.28
C ASP A 129 19.64 8.77 10.98
N GLY A 130 18.51 8.90 11.68
CA GLY A 130 18.07 10.15 12.30
C GLY A 130 17.49 11.20 11.33
N SER A 131 17.37 10.91 10.03
CA SER A 131 16.71 11.79 9.07
C SER A 131 15.20 11.94 9.34
N SER A 132 14.62 13.01 8.80
CA SER A 132 13.17 13.21 8.82
C SER A 132 12.43 12.12 8.05
N GLU A 133 13.02 11.64 6.96
CA GLU A 133 12.48 10.59 6.11
C GLU A 133 12.43 9.26 6.85
N ALA A 134 13.54 8.82 7.45
CA ALA A 134 13.59 7.62 8.29
C ALA A 134 12.53 7.69 9.40
N THR A 135 12.48 8.81 10.11
CA THR A 135 11.51 9.01 11.20
C THR A 135 10.06 8.91 10.71
N ALA A 136 9.73 9.52 9.56
CA ALA A 136 8.38 9.50 9.01
C ALA A 136 7.96 8.08 8.57
N LEU A 137 8.83 7.36 7.88
CA LEU A 137 8.57 5.99 7.42
C LEU A 137 8.41 5.01 8.58
N VAL A 138 9.27 5.11 9.60
CA VAL A 138 9.19 4.29 10.82
C VAL A 138 7.88 4.55 11.56
N ASN A 139 7.48 5.82 11.70
CA ASN A 139 6.22 6.18 12.34
C ASN A 139 5.00 5.66 11.55
N PHE A 140 5.05 5.73 10.23
CA PHE A 140 4.00 5.20 9.35
C PHE A 140 3.83 3.69 9.56
N VAL A 141 4.92 2.91 9.51
CA VAL A 141 4.87 1.45 9.74
C VAL A 141 4.40 1.12 11.15
N ASN A 142 4.96 1.78 12.18
CA ASN A 142 4.56 1.54 13.58
C ASN A 142 3.12 1.94 13.90
N SER A 143 2.50 2.80 13.08
CA SER A 143 1.08 3.15 13.19
C SER A 143 0.16 2.16 12.47
N GLY A 144 0.72 1.07 11.94
CA GLY A 144 -0.02 0.05 11.20
C GLY A 144 -0.06 0.31 9.70
N GLY A 145 0.93 1.01 9.14
CA GLY A 145 1.09 1.25 7.70
C GLY A 145 1.42 -0.01 6.89
N ARG A 146 1.46 0.14 5.57
CA ARG A 146 1.85 -0.91 4.61
C ARG A 146 2.99 -0.39 3.76
N MET A 147 4.17 -1.00 3.81
CA MET A 147 5.34 -0.41 3.17
C MET A 147 6.08 -1.39 2.28
N TYR A 148 6.33 -0.97 1.04
CA TYR A 148 7.29 -1.59 0.13
C TYR A 148 8.57 -0.74 0.14
N LEU A 149 9.74 -1.38 0.23
CA LEU A 149 11.04 -0.73 0.11
C LEU A 149 11.92 -1.57 -0.81
N GLU A 150 12.50 -0.93 -1.81
CA GLU A 150 13.51 -1.52 -2.68
C GLU A 150 14.80 -0.72 -2.66
N GLY A 151 15.92 -1.43 -2.74
CA GLY A 151 17.25 -0.84 -2.89
C GLY A 151 18.34 -1.90 -2.91
N GLY A 152 19.41 -1.67 -3.65
CA GLY A 152 20.56 -2.59 -3.74
C GLY A 152 21.31 -2.76 -2.43
N ASP A 153 21.51 -1.64 -1.72
CA ASP A 153 22.42 -1.51 -0.57
C ASP A 153 21.70 -1.15 0.74
N VAL A 154 20.39 -0.88 0.68
CA VAL A 154 19.59 -0.33 1.80
C VAL A 154 19.52 -1.30 2.99
N TRP A 155 19.81 -2.59 2.76
CA TRP A 155 19.76 -3.62 3.78
C TRP A 155 21.12 -3.88 4.41
N TYR A 156 22.25 -3.70 3.71
CA TYR A 156 23.59 -4.00 4.21
C TYR A 156 24.58 -2.84 4.10
N ALA A 157 24.97 -2.45 2.88
CA ALA A 157 26.05 -1.47 2.65
C ALA A 157 25.73 -0.10 3.26
N ASP A 158 24.49 0.36 3.09
CA ASP A 158 24.06 1.67 3.59
C ASP A 158 24.15 1.74 5.12
N LEU A 159 23.90 0.64 5.83
CA LEU A 159 24.01 0.58 7.29
C LEU A 159 25.44 0.86 7.77
N LEU A 160 26.44 0.48 6.99
CA LEU A 160 27.85 0.74 7.28
C LEU A 160 28.25 2.19 6.97
N SER A 161 27.44 2.89 6.18
CA SER A 161 27.67 4.25 5.69
C SER A 161 26.75 5.30 6.33
N GLY A 162 25.98 4.92 7.36
CA GLY A 162 25.11 5.84 8.11
C GLY A 162 23.64 5.82 7.68
N GLY A 163 23.22 4.85 6.87
CA GLY A 163 21.82 4.57 6.56
C GLY A 163 21.05 3.99 7.76
N TYR A 164 19.74 4.19 7.76
CA TYR A 164 18.83 3.69 8.79
C TYR A 164 18.60 2.17 8.67
N ASP A 165 18.63 1.45 9.79
CA ASP A 165 18.35 0.01 9.84
C ASP A 165 16.83 -0.29 9.83
N PHE A 166 16.30 -0.61 8.65
CA PHE A 166 14.92 -1.07 8.47
C PHE A 166 14.71 -2.57 8.72
N GLY A 167 15.78 -3.35 8.92
CA GLY A 167 15.73 -4.82 8.92
C GLY A 167 14.74 -5.41 9.93
N SER A 168 14.71 -4.86 11.15
CA SER A 168 13.74 -5.30 12.18
C SER A 168 12.28 -5.03 11.80
N LEU A 169 11.98 -3.92 11.12
CA LEU A 169 10.62 -3.58 10.66
C LEU A 169 10.20 -4.45 9.47
N PHE A 170 11.15 -4.84 8.63
CA PHE A 170 10.88 -5.66 7.44
C PHE A 170 10.99 -7.15 7.68
N GLY A 171 11.30 -7.59 8.90
CA GLY A 171 11.59 -8.99 9.18
C GLY A 171 12.76 -9.50 8.33
N ILE A 172 13.72 -8.63 8.02
CA ILE A 172 14.89 -8.89 7.18
C ILE A 172 16.13 -8.95 8.05
N ASN A 173 16.89 -10.03 7.92
CA ASN A 173 18.25 -10.17 8.39
C ASN A 173 19.19 -10.04 7.17
N PRO A 174 19.95 -8.93 7.04
CA PRO A 174 20.97 -8.77 6.01
C PRO A 174 22.11 -9.77 6.23
N THR A 175 22.60 -10.41 5.15
CA THR A 175 23.59 -11.48 5.26
C THR A 175 24.90 -11.20 4.54
N ASP A 176 24.85 -10.49 3.42
CA ASP A 176 26.02 -10.17 2.59
C ASP A 176 25.70 -8.93 1.74
N ASP A 177 26.73 -8.14 1.43
CA ASP A 177 26.71 -6.99 0.52
C ASP A 177 26.59 -7.43 -0.96
N GLY A 178 26.77 -8.73 -1.18
CA GLY A 178 26.52 -9.38 -2.45
C GLY A 178 27.45 -8.91 -3.56
N SER A 179 26.93 -8.91 -4.79
CA SER A 179 27.69 -8.62 -6.02
C SER A 179 26.73 -8.42 -7.21
N ASP A 180 27.30 -8.24 -8.39
CA ASP A 180 26.62 -7.96 -9.67
C ASP A 180 26.03 -9.22 -10.32
N SER A 181 25.33 -10.05 -9.54
CA SER A 181 24.97 -11.42 -9.92
C SER A 181 23.46 -11.70 -9.97
N LEU A 182 22.62 -10.67 -9.90
CA LEU A 182 21.18 -10.81 -10.07
C LEU A 182 20.81 -11.07 -11.54
N VAL A 183 20.15 -12.19 -11.83
CA VAL A 183 19.84 -12.60 -13.21
C VAL A 183 18.37 -12.96 -13.39
N THR A 184 17.83 -13.76 -12.48
CA THR A 184 16.43 -14.21 -12.56
C THR A 184 15.84 -14.21 -11.17
N VAL A 185 14.83 -13.37 -10.99
CA VAL A 185 14.09 -13.19 -9.74
C VAL A 185 12.94 -14.20 -9.72
N LEU A 186 13.06 -15.20 -8.83
CA LEU A 186 12.14 -16.33 -8.72
C LEU A 186 11.26 -16.18 -7.50
N GLY A 187 9.95 -16.17 -7.72
CA GLY A 187 8.97 -16.21 -6.65
C GLY A 187 9.04 -17.51 -5.86
N GLN A 188 8.88 -17.42 -4.54
CA GLN A 188 8.98 -18.57 -3.65
C GLN A 188 7.64 -19.28 -3.46
N GLY A 189 7.69 -20.60 -3.25
CA GLY A 189 6.49 -21.39 -2.95
C GLY A 189 5.86 -20.99 -1.62
N GLU A 190 4.54 -21.14 -1.51
CA GLU A 190 3.74 -20.73 -0.33
C GLU A 190 3.69 -19.22 -0.06
N ALA A 191 4.41 -18.40 -0.84
CA ALA A 191 4.30 -16.95 -0.85
C ALA A 191 3.30 -16.46 -1.91
N PHE A 192 2.85 -15.21 -1.80
CA PHE A 192 1.98 -14.57 -2.80
C PHE A 192 2.67 -14.32 -4.15
N THR A 193 3.96 -14.61 -4.24
CA THR A 193 4.78 -14.54 -5.46
C THR A 193 4.98 -15.92 -6.11
N GLU A 194 4.37 -16.99 -5.58
CA GLU A 194 4.53 -18.34 -6.12
C GLU A 194 4.23 -18.42 -7.63
N GLY A 195 5.14 -19.02 -8.38
CA GLY A 195 5.04 -19.18 -9.84
C GLY A 195 5.45 -17.96 -10.65
N ILE A 196 5.77 -16.83 -10.02
CA ILE A 196 6.37 -15.67 -10.68
C ILE A 196 7.84 -15.96 -11.01
N SER A 197 8.27 -15.57 -12.20
CA SER A 197 9.66 -15.65 -12.64
C SER A 197 9.98 -14.49 -13.59
N PHE A 198 10.84 -13.57 -13.16
CA PHE A 198 11.27 -12.43 -13.96
C PHE A 198 12.73 -12.58 -14.39
N GLY A 199 13.00 -12.30 -15.66
CA GLY A 199 14.36 -11.92 -16.05
C GLY A 199 14.66 -10.52 -15.52
N TYR A 200 15.90 -10.28 -15.10
CA TYR A 200 16.34 -8.99 -14.58
C TYR A 200 17.33 -8.32 -15.54
N ASN A 201 17.06 -7.07 -15.90
CA ASN A 201 17.86 -6.26 -16.83
C ASN A 201 18.09 -4.82 -16.31
N GLY A 202 17.84 -4.57 -15.01
CA GLY A 202 18.10 -3.29 -14.35
C GLY A 202 19.54 -3.13 -13.87
N GLU A 203 19.79 -2.13 -13.03
CA GLU A 203 21.08 -1.96 -12.37
C GLU A 203 21.37 -3.15 -11.46
N ASN A 204 22.62 -3.59 -11.42
CA ASN A 204 22.99 -4.87 -10.81
C ASN A 204 24.39 -4.76 -10.22
N ASN A 205 24.54 -4.01 -9.15
CA ASN A 205 25.83 -3.69 -8.56
C ASN A 205 25.67 -3.75 -7.04
N TRP A 206 26.42 -4.65 -6.38
CA TRP A 206 26.32 -4.91 -4.94
C TRP A 206 24.90 -5.20 -4.45
N ILE A 207 24.28 -6.23 -5.03
CA ILE A 207 22.91 -6.62 -4.64
C ILE A 207 22.92 -7.33 -3.29
N ASP A 208 22.38 -6.68 -2.26
CA ASP A 208 22.28 -7.23 -0.91
C ASP A 208 21.64 -8.62 -0.87
N HIS A 209 22.31 -9.56 -0.22
CA HIS A 209 21.73 -10.84 0.13
C HIS A 209 21.00 -10.72 1.47
N ILE A 210 19.70 -10.99 1.46
CA ILE A 210 18.85 -10.87 2.65
C ILE A 210 18.24 -12.22 3.02
N SER A 211 17.86 -12.40 4.28
CA SER A 211 17.15 -13.58 4.75
C SER A 211 16.00 -13.18 5.65
N PRO A 212 14.93 -13.98 5.75
CA PRO A 212 13.84 -13.67 6.68
C PRO A 212 14.28 -13.86 8.13
N GLN A 213 13.76 -13.02 9.01
CA GLN A 213 13.81 -13.16 10.46
C GLN A 213 12.46 -12.85 11.10
N SER A 214 12.27 -13.27 12.35
CA SER A 214 11.03 -13.07 13.10
C SER A 214 9.79 -13.58 12.35
N SER A 215 8.85 -12.70 11.97
CA SER A 215 7.65 -13.01 11.19
C SER A 215 7.83 -12.82 9.68
N GLY A 216 9.04 -12.50 9.23
CA GLY A 216 9.40 -12.42 7.83
C GLY A 216 9.42 -13.80 7.15
N PHE A 217 9.16 -13.81 5.85
CA PHE A 217 9.28 -14.99 4.99
C PHE A 217 9.79 -14.58 3.61
N THR A 218 10.58 -15.44 2.97
CA THR A 218 11.15 -15.19 1.65
C THR A 218 10.04 -15.15 0.60
N ILE A 219 10.07 -14.14 -0.27
CA ILE A 219 9.17 -14.01 -1.42
C ILE A 219 9.93 -14.07 -2.75
N PHE A 220 11.22 -13.77 -2.77
CA PHE A 220 12.05 -13.84 -3.96
C PHE A 220 13.46 -14.35 -3.67
N SER A 221 13.99 -15.14 -4.61
CA SER A 221 15.39 -15.55 -4.64
C SER A 221 15.95 -15.44 -6.05
N ASN A 222 17.24 -15.16 -6.17
CA ASN A 222 17.96 -15.24 -7.44
C ASN A 222 18.21 -16.71 -7.83
N SER A 223 18.20 -16.99 -9.13
CA SER A 223 18.40 -18.35 -9.64
C SER A 223 19.85 -18.85 -9.57
N SER A 224 20.84 -17.99 -9.88
CA SER A 224 22.26 -18.37 -9.92
C SER A 224 23.17 -17.14 -9.86
N PRO A 225 24.05 -17.00 -8.84
CA PRO A 225 24.10 -17.85 -7.65
C PRO A 225 22.79 -17.74 -6.85
N GLN A 226 22.46 -18.78 -6.09
CA GLN A 226 21.25 -18.78 -5.29
C GLN A 226 21.44 -17.94 -4.03
N PHE A 227 20.63 -16.90 -3.88
CA PHE A 227 20.50 -16.08 -2.69
C PHE A 227 19.10 -15.49 -2.63
N ASP A 228 18.64 -15.16 -1.43
CA ASP A 228 17.34 -14.53 -1.21
C ASP A 228 17.48 -13.00 -1.42
N CYS A 229 16.52 -12.43 -2.16
CA CYS A 229 16.53 -11.03 -2.57
C CYS A 229 15.16 -10.35 -2.39
N GLY A 230 14.23 -11.02 -1.70
CA GLY A 230 12.96 -10.43 -1.30
C GLY A 230 12.36 -11.12 -0.10
N VAL A 231 11.91 -10.33 0.87
CA VAL A 231 11.24 -10.79 2.10
C VAL A 231 9.96 -9.98 2.30
N ALA A 232 8.89 -10.66 2.67
CA ALA A 232 7.68 -10.03 3.18
C ALA A 232 7.52 -10.32 4.66
N ASN A 233 6.93 -9.38 5.40
CA ASN A 233 6.68 -9.51 6.83
C ASN A 233 5.20 -9.22 7.13
N ASP A 234 4.55 -10.16 7.81
CA ASP A 234 3.13 -10.07 8.19
C ASP A 234 3.03 -10.08 9.72
N THR A 235 2.78 -8.91 10.31
CA THR A 235 2.58 -8.76 11.74
C THR A 235 1.12 -8.49 12.06
N LEU A 236 0.76 -8.56 13.35
CA LEU A 236 -0.60 -8.19 13.78
C LEU A 236 -0.94 -6.70 13.53
N LEU A 237 0.07 -5.83 13.37
CA LEU A 237 -0.10 -4.38 13.31
C LEU A 237 0.11 -3.83 11.90
N TYR A 238 1.20 -4.24 11.26
CA TYR A 238 1.64 -3.75 9.95
C TYR A 238 2.09 -4.90 9.03
N LYS A 239 2.23 -4.59 7.75
CA LYS A 239 2.83 -5.49 6.76
C LYS A 239 3.84 -4.77 5.90
N THR A 240 4.93 -5.44 5.56
CA THR A 240 6.02 -4.85 4.77
C THR A 240 6.56 -5.83 3.73
N VAL A 241 7.14 -5.29 2.66
CA VAL A 241 7.81 -6.03 1.58
C VAL A 241 9.12 -5.34 1.27
N GLY A 242 10.25 -6.01 1.51
CA GLY A 242 11.59 -5.51 1.23
C GLY A 242 12.25 -6.33 0.14
N VAL A 243 12.86 -5.68 -0.84
CA VAL A 243 13.61 -6.35 -1.93
C VAL A 243 14.96 -5.68 -2.18
N SER A 244 15.93 -6.45 -2.65
CA SER A 244 17.29 -5.96 -2.95
C SER A 244 17.48 -5.50 -4.40
N PHE A 245 16.40 -5.34 -5.16
CA PHE A 245 16.46 -5.06 -6.60
C PHE A 245 15.45 -3.99 -7.01
N GLU A 246 15.69 -3.33 -8.14
CA GLU A 246 14.76 -2.34 -8.68
C GLU A 246 13.60 -3.02 -9.40
N PHE A 247 12.37 -2.67 -9.05
CA PHE A 247 11.18 -3.11 -9.78
C PHE A 247 11.24 -2.74 -11.27
N GLY A 248 11.83 -1.58 -11.61
CA GLY A 248 12.06 -1.12 -12.98
C GLY A 248 12.91 -2.09 -13.82
N GLY A 249 13.81 -2.84 -13.18
CA GLY A 249 14.68 -3.83 -13.83
C GLY A 249 14.00 -5.15 -14.21
N LEU A 250 12.79 -5.41 -13.72
CA LEU A 250 12.06 -6.65 -14.02
C LEU A 250 11.59 -6.66 -15.48
N THR A 251 11.77 -7.78 -16.18
CA THR A 251 11.29 -7.94 -17.56
C THR A 251 9.99 -8.71 -17.61
N ASP A 252 8.92 -8.11 -18.15
CA ASP A 252 7.63 -8.79 -18.26
C ASP A 252 7.70 -10.02 -19.16
N GLY A 253 7.09 -11.10 -18.70
CA GLY A 253 6.89 -12.36 -19.43
C GLY A 253 5.42 -12.69 -19.60
N SER A 254 5.10 -13.98 -19.70
CA SER A 254 3.71 -14.45 -19.64
C SER A 254 3.20 -14.44 -18.20
N PRO A 255 1.90 -14.18 -17.95
CA PRO A 255 1.32 -14.32 -16.62
C PRO A 255 1.68 -15.67 -15.96
N PRO A 256 2.00 -15.67 -14.64
CA PRO A 256 1.90 -14.56 -13.70
C PRO A 256 3.11 -13.60 -13.68
N SER A 257 4.12 -13.80 -14.52
CA SER A 257 5.35 -13.00 -14.55
C SER A 257 5.19 -11.64 -15.23
N THR A 258 4.31 -10.79 -14.69
CA THR A 258 4.12 -9.41 -15.16
C THR A 258 4.14 -8.44 -13.98
N LYS A 259 4.67 -7.24 -14.17
CA LYS A 259 4.71 -6.16 -13.17
C LYS A 259 3.33 -5.85 -12.59
N GLU A 260 2.30 -5.83 -13.43
CA GLU A 260 0.90 -5.63 -13.00
C GLU A 260 0.45 -6.69 -11.99
N VAL A 261 0.68 -7.98 -12.28
CA VAL A 261 0.37 -9.07 -11.35
C VAL A 261 1.19 -8.96 -10.07
N LEU A 262 2.46 -8.56 -10.14
CA LEU A 262 3.30 -8.40 -8.96
C LEU A 262 2.78 -7.29 -8.04
N VAL A 263 2.52 -6.08 -8.55
CA VAL A 263 2.01 -4.98 -7.70
C VAL A 263 0.63 -5.29 -7.15
N ASP A 264 -0.25 -5.94 -7.93
CA ASP A 264 -1.57 -6.38 -7.45
C ASP A 264 -1.42 -7.41 -6.31
N SER A 265 -0.49 -8.35 -6.44
CA SER A 265 -0.21 -9.36 -5.41
C SER A 265 0.34 -8.73 -4.12
N ILE A 266 1.22 -7.73 -4.23
CA ILE A 266 1.73 -6.96 -3.09
C ILE A 266 0.59 -6.18 -2.41
N MET A 267 -0.26 -5.50 -3.19
CA MET A 267 -1.40 -4.76 -2.66
C MET A 267 -2.41 -5.68 -1.97
N HIS A 268 -2.69 -6.86 -2.54
CA HIS A 268 -3.51 -7.89 -1.91
C HIS A 268 -2.88 -8.43 -0.62
N PHE A 269 -1.57 -8.65 -0.59
CA PHE A 269 -0.86 -9.00 0.63
C PHE A 269 -1.04 -7.93 1.72
N PHE A 270 -0.97 -6.66 1.34
CA PHE A 270 -1.27 -5.51 2.21
C PHE A 270 -2.74 -5.40 2.64
N GLY A 271 -3.64 -6.16 2.00
CA GLY A 271 -5.07 -6.14 2.27
C GLY A 271 -5.82 -5.03 1.53
N ILE A 272 -5.16 -4.38 0.56
CA ILE A 272 -5.69 -3.25 -0.22
C ILE A 272 -6.16 -3.77 -1.57
N ARG A 273 -7.42 -3.48 -1.92
CA ARG A 273 -8.03 -3.91 -3.19
C ARG A 273 -8.51 -2.68 -3.93
N ALA A 274 -8.22 -2.60 -5.23
CA ALA A 274 -8.86 -1.61 -6.08
C ALA A 274 -10.35 -1.91 -6.13
N GLU A 275 -11.20 -0.87 -6.11
CA GLU A 275 -12.60 -1.07 -6.47
C GLU A 275 -12.65 -1.54 -7.92
N GLU A 276 -13.34 -2.66 -8.18
CA GLU A 276 -13.60 -3.08 -9.56
C GLU A 276 -14.25 -1.91 -10.29
N LYS A 277 -13.53 -1.30 -11.25
CA LYS A 277 -14.17 -0.42 -12.23
C LYS A 277 -15.34 -1.23 -12.78
N PRO A 278 -16.59 -0.75 -12.73
CA PRO A 278 -17.68 -1.45 -13.38
C PRO A 278 -17.32 -1.55 -14.86
N GLY A 279 -16.81 -2.72 -15.27
CA GLY A 279 -16.49 -3.04 -16.65
C GLY A 279 -17.74 -2.70 -17.43
N GLY A 280 -17.60 -1.74 -18.36
CA GLY A 280 -18.72 -0.94 -18.87
C GLY A 280 -19.97 -1.77 -19.06
N VAL A 281 -21.07 -1.38 -18.38
CA VAL A 281 -22.38 -2.07 -18.32
C VAL A 281 -22.34 -3.43 -19.00
N LEU A 282 -21.74 -4.42 -18.34
CA LEU A 282 -22.01 -5.79 -18.73
C LEU A 282 -23.53 -5.94 -18.61
N ILE A 283 -24.21 -6.19 -19.73
CA ILE A 283 -25.58 -6.69 -19.71
C ILE A 283 -25.47 -8.11 -19.17
N ILE A 284 -25.29 -8.23 -17.85
CA ILE A 284 -25.26 -9.49 -17.14
C ILE A 284 -26.70 -9.98 -17.17
N PRO A 285 -27.00 -11.14 -17.78
CA PRO A 285 -28.33 -11.69 -17.69
C PRO A 285 -28.62 -11.98 -16.21
N LYS A 286 -29.62 -11.31 -15.64
CA LYS A 286 -29.97 -11.34 -14.20
C LYS A 286 -30.53 -12.68 -13.68
N ALA A 287 -30.48 -13.75 -14.48
CA ALA A 287 -31.06 -15.03 -14.14
C ALA A 287 -29.97 -16.09 -13.98
N TYR A 288 -29.72 -16.48 -12.73
CA TYR A 288 -28.91 -17.63 -12.37
C TYR A 288 -29.83 -18.76 -11.93
N GLY A 289 -29.58 -19.97 -12.40
CA GLY A 289 -30.28 -21.17 -11.92
C GLY A 289 -29.48 -21.81 -10.81
N LEU A 290 -29.96 -21.75 -9.57
CA LEU A 290 -29.44 -22.59 -8.48
C LEU A 290 -30.35 -23.80 -8.33
N SER A 291 -29.78 -25.01 -8.36
CA SER A 291 -30.52 -26.23 -8.03
C SER A 291 -30.36 -26.57 -6.56
N GLN A 292 -31.32 -27.31 -6.00
CA GLN A 292 -31.22 -27.83 -4.64
C GLN A 292 -29.95 -28.68 -4.49
N SER A 293 -29.16 -28.41 -3.44
CA SER A 293 -27.98 -29.20 -3.12
C SER A 293 -28.36 -30.63 -2.72
N TYR A 294 -27.52 -31.59 -3.10
CA TYR A 294 -27.73 -33.01 -2.77
C TYR A 294 -26.45 -33.65 -2.21
N PRO A 295 -26.54 -34.38 -1.08
CA PRO A 295 -27.68 -34.47 -0.17
C PRO A 295 -27.90 -33.15 0.61
N ASN A 296 -29.14 -32.90 1.04
CA ASN A 296 -29.47 -31.84 2.00
C ASN A 296 -30.57 -32.36 2.96
N PRO A 297 -30.28 -32.56 4.26
CA PRO A 297 -29.02 -32.24 4.96
C PRO A 297 -27.83 -33.11 4.53
N CYS A 298 -26.62 -32.57 4.58
CA CYS A 298 -25.37 -33.27 4.25
C CYS A 298 -24.51 -33.47 5.50
N ASN A 299 -23.81 -34.60 5.59
CA ASN A 299 -22.86 -34.91 6.66
C ASN A 299 -21.38 -34.83 6.24
N TYR A 300 -21.05 -34.92 4.94
CA TYR A 300 -19.66 -34.92 4.46
C TYR A 300 -19.46 -34.10 3.17
N ASN A 301 -20.06 -34.51 2.04
CA ASN A 301 -19.95 -33.81 0.75
C ASN A 301 -21.32 -33.54 0.14
N ALA A 302 -21.56 -32.31 -0.33
CA ALA A 302 -22.76 -31.94 -1.07
C ALA A 302 -22.41 -31.46 -2.48
N VAL A 303 -23.23 -31.83 -3.45
CA VAL A 303 -23.12 -31.36 -4.84
C VAL A 303 -24.04 -30.15 -5.02
N ILE A 304 -23.46 -29.05 -5.52
CA ILE A 304 -24.17 -27.83 -5.87
C ILE A 304 -24.11 -27.67 -7.38
N ASN A 305 -25.28 -27.69 -8.03
CA ASN A 305 -25.39 -27.42 -9.46
C ASN A 305 -25.85 -25.98 -9.66
N TYR A 306 -25.11 -25.24 -10.47
CA TYR A 306 -25.43 -23.88 -10.87
C TYR A 306 -25.36 -23.74 -12.38
N GLN A 307 -26.14 -22.80 -12.92
CA GLN A 307 -26.06 -22.38 -14.31
C GLN A 307 -25.61 -20.92 -14.37
N ILE A 308 -24.55 -20.66 -15.13
CA ILE A 308 -24.19 -19.31 -15.54
C ILE A 308 -24.92 -18.96 -16.85
N PRO A 309 -25.26 -17.68 -17.07
CA PRO A 309 -25.93 -17.27 -18.29
C PRO A 309 -25.07 -17.56 -19.52
N PHE A 310 -25.67 -18.13 -20.57
CA PHE A 310 -25.02 -18.24 -21.88
C PHE A 310 -24.96 -16.87 -22.54
N LYS A 311 -23.79 -16.52 -23.08
CA LYS A 311 -23.63 -15.34 -23.95
C LYS A 311 -24.31 -15.68 -25.29
N GLY A 312 -25.45 -15.04 -25.55
CA GLY A 312 -26.03 -14.96 -26.90
C GLY A 312 -25.27 -13.97 -27.75
#